data_AF-A0A4C1V0V3-F1
#
_entry.id   AF-A0A4C1V0V3-F1
#
_cell.length_a   1.000
_cell.length_b   1.000
_cell.length_c   1.000
_cell.angle_alpha   90.00
_cell.angle_beta   90.00
_cell.angle_gamma   90.00
#
_symmetry.space_group_name_H-M   'P 1'
#
loop_
_entity.id
_entity.type
_entity.pdbx_description
1 polymer ?
#
loop_
_entity_poly.entity_id
_entity_poly.type
_entity_poly.pdbx_seq_one_letter_code
_entity_poly.pdbx_strand_id
1 'polypeptide(L)'
;MASKMILAACALVALMAMVECQPAAGGGWGAGTNPWIPPWVASAPWMPKWSPCTTVGSTCSDCTTRLVCTKVGGLMRACTDPLLPHCNLGECSATPSAECAPPAEAPASTAQAA
;
A
#
# COMPACT_ATOMS: atom_id res chain seq x y z
N MET A 1 50.24 -11.84 -6.12
CA MET A 1 49.25 -12.25 -5.09
C MET A 1 48.37 -11.09 -4.63
N ALA A 2 48.93 -9.89 -4.40
CA ALA A 2 48.18 -8.71 -3.95
C ALA A 2 46.98 -8.31 -4.84
N SER A 3 47.10 -8.36 -6.17
CA SER A 3 46.01 -7.99 -7.09
C SER A 3 44.74 -8.87 -6.94
N LYS A 4 44.91 -10.17 -6.64
CA LYS A 4 43.78 -11.07 -6.37
C LYS A 4 43.08 -10.73 -5.05
N MET A 5 43.83 -10.29 -4.04
CA MET A 5 43.30 -9.87 -2.74
C MET A 5 42.53 -8.56 -2.85
N ILE A 6 43.00 -7.61 -3.67
CA ILE A 6 42.31 -6.33 -3.90
C ILE A 6 40.99 -6.55 -4.65
N LEU A 7 40.98 -7.38 -5.69
CA LEU A 7 39.75 -7.72 -6.42
C LEU A 7 38.73 -8.45 -5.51
N ALA A 8 39.19 -9.36 -4.66
CA ALA A 8 38.33 -10.03 -3.69
C ALA A 8 37.75 -9.05 -2.66
N ALA A 9 38.56 -8.11 -2.16
CA ALA A 9 38.09 -7.08 -1.23
C ALA A 9 37.08 -6.13 -1.89
N CYS A 10 37.32 -5.66 -3.12
CA CYS A 10 36.37 -4.82 -3.84
C CYS A 10 35.06 -5.56 -4.15
N ALA A 11 35.12 -6.84 -4.51
CA ALA A 11 33.93 -7.66 -4.71
C ALA A 11 33.13 -7.82 -3.41
N LEU A 12 33.81 -7.98 -2.26
CA LEU A 12 33.16 -8.09 -0.95
C LEU A 12 32.49 -6.77 -0.54
N VAL A 13 33.13 -5.62 -0.78
CA VAL A 13 32.54 -4.29 -0.51
C VAL A 13 31.35 -4.03 -1.43
N ALA A 14 31.42 -4.42 -2.71
CA ALA A 14 30.31 -4.31 -3.64
C ALA A 14 29.12 -5.21 -3.23
N LEU A 15 29.38 -6.42 -2.73
CA LEU A 15 28.35 -7.31 -2.19
C LEU A 15 27.69 -6.73 -0.92
N MET A 16 28.47 -6.13 -0.03
CA MET A 16 27.96 -5.48 1.18
C MET A 16 27.10 -4.24 0.86
N ALA A 17 27.45 -3.45 -0.16
CA ALA A 17 26.64 -2.30 -0.58
C ALA A 17 25.29 -2.70 -1.22
N MET A 18 25.16 -3.93 -1.73
CA MET A 18 23.90 -4.45 -2.28
C MET A 18 22.95 -4.99 -1.20
N VAL A 19 23.45 -5.24 0.03
CA VAL A 19 22.63 -5.68 1.18
C VAL A 19 21.66 -4.59 1.64
N GLU A 20 21.97 -3.32 1.39
CA GLU A 20 21.10 -2.18 1.73
C GLU A 20 19.93 -2.00 0.75
N CYS A 21 19.90 -2.77 -0.35
CA CYS A 21 18.78 -2.87 -1.27
C CYS A 21 18.06 -4.23 -1.15
N GLN A 22 18.24 -4.94 -0.04
CA GLN A 22 17.26 -5.92 0.39
C GLN A 22 16.09 -5.15 1.03
N PRO A 23 14.82 -5.42 0.67
CA PRO A 23 13.72 -5.01 1.53
C PRO A 23 14.03 -5.56 2.92
N ALA A 24 14.24 -4.66 3.88
CA ALA A 24 14.79 -4.91 5.20
C ALA A 24 14.33 -6.26 5.80
N ALA A 25 15.17 -7.28 5.63
CA ALA A 25 15.10 -8.51 6.40
C ALA A 25 15.72 -8.22 7.77
N GLY A 26 14.98 -7.48 8.60
CA GLY A 26 15.41 -7.09 9.95
C GLY A 26 14.87 -5.72 10.33
N GLY A 27 13.65 -5.69 10.89
CA GLY A 27 12.96 -4.46 11.31
C GLY A 27 11.77 -4.06 10.44
N GLY A 28 11.40 -4.92 9.48
CA GLY A 28 10.24 -4.73 8.62
C GLY A 28 8.95 -4.64 9.42
N TRP A 29 8.32 -3.47 9.40
CA TRP A 29 6.88 -3.31 9.57
C TRP A 29 6.15 -3.84 8.33
N GLY A 30 6.53 -5.03 7.86
CA GLY A 30 5.82 -5.80 6.86
C GLY A 30 4.86 -6.71 7.61
N ALA A 31 3.56 -6.47 7.47
CA ALA A 31 2.50 -7.25 8.10
C ALA A 31 2.65 -7.40 9.63
N GLY A 32 2.94 -6.30 10.33
CA GLY A 32 3.17 -6.25 11.77
C GLY A 32 1.95 -6.61 12.62
N THR A 33 1.59 -7.89 12.69
CA THR A 33 0.84 -8.43 13.82
C THR A 33 1.78 -8.47 15.01
N ASN A 34 1.68 -7.44 15.85
CA ASN A 34 2.24 -7.49 17.20
C ASN A 34 1.75 -8.80 17.86
N PRO A 35 2.64 -9.71 18.29
CA PRO A 35 2.26 -11.02 18.86
C PRO A 35 1.36 -10.92 20.10
N TRP A 36 1.39 -9.77 20.77
CA TRP A 36 0.59 -9.48 21.96
C TRP A 36 -0.83 -9.01 21.63
N ILE A 37 -1.11 -8.71 20.36
CA ILE A 37 -2.43 -8.31 19.92
C ILE A 37 -3.16 -9.56 19.44
N PRO A 38 -4.28 -9.92 20.07
CA PRO A 38 -4.99 -11.13 19.68
C PRO A 38 -5.51 -11.02 18.24
N PRO A 39 -5.63 -12.15 17.51
CA PRO A 39 -5.95 -12.15 16.09
C PRO A 39 -7.24 -11.40 15.73
N TRP A 40 -8.25 -11.43 16.61
CA TRP A 40 -9.53 -10.74 16.40
C TRP A 40 -9.43 -9.21 16.48
N VAL A 41 -8.46 -8.67 17.23
CA VAL A 41 -8.14 -7.23 17.20
C VAL A 41 -7.34 -6.92 15.95
N ALA A 42 -6.35 -7.77 15.64
CA ALA A 42 -5.49 -7.56 14.50
C ALA A 42 -6.26 -7.59 13.16
N SER A 43 -7.37 -8.33 13.07
CA SER A 43 -8.23 -8.38 11.88
C SER A 43 -9.30 -7.28 11.85
N ALA A 44 -9.51 -6.54 12.94
CA ALA A 44 -10.59 -5.58 13.03
C ALA A 44 -10.41 -4.42 12.02
N PRO A 45 -11.52 -3.92 11.43
CA PRO A 45 -11.47 -2.87 10.40
C PRO A 45 -11.01 -1.50 10.96
N TRP A 46 -11.15 -1.27 12.27
CA TRP A 46 -10.67 -0.06 12.94
C TRP A 46 -9.17 -0.12 13.28
N MET A 47 -8.56 -1.31 13.23
CA MET A 47 -7.16 -1.48 13.57
C MET A 47 -6.30 -0.95 12.42
N PRO A 48 -5.32 -0.07 12.69
CA PRO A 48 -4.49 0.49 11.63
C PRO A 48 -3.68 -0.61 10.94
N LYS A 49 -3.78 -0.69 9.62
CA LYS A 49 -3.01 -1.63 8.80
C LYS A 49 -1.79 -0.91 8.25
N TRP A 50 -0.62 -1.43 8.59
CA TRP A 50 0.65 -0.93 8.09
C TRP A 50 1.04 -1.66 6.81
N SER A 51 1.51 -0.90 5.82
CA SER A 51 2.00 -1.41 4.54
C SER A 51 3.36 -0.78 4.23
N PRO A 52 4.33 -1.54 3.68
CA PRO A 52 5.57 -0.96 3.23
C PRO A 52 5.34 0.03 2.08
N CYS A 53 6.05 1.15 2.08
CA CYS A 53 6.14 2.04 0.94
C CYS A 53 7.40 2.90 0.98
N THR A 54 7.81 3.38 -0.19
CA THR A 54 9.11 4.03 -0.41
C THR A 54 9.00 5.53 -0.71
N THR A 55 7.84 6.00 -1.15
CA THR A 55 7.63 7.40 -1.55
C THR A 55 6.64 8.06 -0.60
N VAL A 56 7.02 9.20 -0.01
CA VAL A 56 6.14 10.00 0.85
C VAL A 56 5.02 10.60 0.00
N GLY A 57 3.79 10.43 0.45
CA GLY A 57 2.61 10.89 -0.27
C GLY A 57 1.38 10.07 0.10
N SER A 58 0.30 10.28 -0.65
CA SER A 58 -0.93 9.50 -0.53
C SER A 58 -1.30 8.91 -1.88
N THR A 59 -1.66 7.63 -1.88
CA THR A 59 -2.15 6.94 -3.08
C THR A 59 -3.39 6.14 -2.74
N CYS A 60 -4.23 5.85 -3.73
CA CYS A 60 -5.34 4.92 -3.53
C CYS A 60 -4.82 3.49 -3.56
N SER A 61 -5.14 2.72 -2.52
CA SER A 61 -4.86 1.28 -2.47
C SER A 61 -6.00 0.49 -3.09
N ASP A 62 -7.23 0.96 -2.89
CA ASP A 62 -8.44 0.48 -3.54
C ASP A 62 -9.44 1.64 -3.71
N CYS A 63 -10.64 1.36 -4.21
CA CYS A 63 -11.68 2.35 -4.47
C CYS A 63 -12.21 3.09 -3.25
N THR A 64 -11.92 2.60 -2.04
CA THR A 64 -12.44 3.08 -0.76
C THR A 64 -11.36 3.22 0.32
N THR A 65 -10.10 2.92 -0.01
CA THR A 65 -8.98 2.86 0.92
C THR A 65 -7.80 3.59 0.30
N ARG A 66 -7.23 4.51 1.08
CA ARG A 66 -5.99 5.19 0.73
C ARG A 66 -4.82 4.67 1.55
N LEU A 67 -3.66 4.64 0.93
CA LEU A 67 -2.37 4.42 1.57
C LEU A 67 -1.71 5.78 1.82
N VAL A 68 -1.49 6.12 3.08
CA VAL A 68 -0.74 7.32 3.47
C VAL A 68 0.68 6.93 3.82
N CYS A 69 1.62 7.32 2.98
CA CYS A 69 3.02 7.02 3.10
C CYS A 69 3.79 8.13 3.79
N THR A 70 4.39 7.77 4.92
CA THR A 70 5.28 8.62 5.71
C THR A 70 6.72 8.14 5.57
N LYS A 71 7.67 8.86 6.19
CA LYS A 71 9.08 8.43 6.24
C LYS A 71 9.29 7.11 7.00
N VAL A 72 8.34 6.70 7.84
CA VAL A 72 8.45 5.50 8.68
C VAL A 72 7.75 4.28 8.05
N GLY A 73 6.89 4.52 7.05
CA GLY A 73 6.10 3.48 6.40
C GLY A 73 4.72 3.98 5.99
N GLY A 74 3.92 3.07 5.43
CA GLY A 74 2.58 3.34 4.91
C GLY A 74 1.48 2.90 5.86
N LEU A 75 0.44 3.73 5.97
CA LEU A 75 -0.75 3.48 6.76
C LEU A 75 -1.96 3.36 5.84
N MET A 76 -2.63 2.22 5.82
CA MET A 76 -3.90 2.09 5.11
C MET A 76 -5.03 2.68 5.93
N ARG A 77 -5.85 3.52 5.30
CA ARG A 77 -7.01 4.17 5.89
C ARG A 77 -8.20 4.05 4.93
N ALA A 78 -9.28 3.49 5.43
CA ALA A 78 -10.55 3.51 4.73
C ALA A 78 -11.12 4.95 4.70
N CYS A 79 -11.76 5.30 3.59
CA CYS A 79 -12.61 6.47 3.44
C CYS A 79 -13.93 6.21 4.16
N THR A 80 -13.96 6.60 5.43
CA THR A 80 -15.07 6.31 6.36
C THR A 80 -16.12 7.41 6.41
N ASP A 81 -15.86 8.55 5.76
CA ASP A 81 -16.83 9.61 5.63
C ASP A 81 -17.89 9.20 4.59
N PRO A 82 -19.18 9.09 4.99
CA PRO A 82 -20.25 8.71 4.07
C PRO A 82 -20.46 9.71 2.92
N LEU A 83 -19.99 10.96 3.06
CA LEU A 83 -20.03 11.96 2.00
C LEU A 83 -18.84 11.87 1.04
N LEU A 84 -17.77 11.20 1.47
CA LEU A 84 -16.53 11.03 0.70
C LEU A 84 -16.09 9.54 0.69
N PRO A 85 -16.95 8.60 0.24
CA PRO A 85 -16.69 7.18 0.42
C PRO A 85 -15.63 6.62 -0.53
N HIS A 86 -15.24 7.39 -1.56
CA HIS A 86 -14.36 6.91 -2.62
C HIS A 86 -12.94 7.43 -2.46
N CYS A 87 -11.94 6.66 -2.88
CA CYS A 87 -10.58 7.18 -3.03
C CYS A 87 -10.34 7.66 -4.46
N ASN A 88 -9.80 8.87 -4.60
CA ASN A 88 -9.36 9.43 -5.87
C ASN A 88 -8.02 10.16 -5.69
N LEU A 89 -6.99 9.75 -6.44
CA LEU A 89 -5.63 10.32 -6.40
C LEU A 89 -5.01 10.40 -4.98
N GLY A 90 -5.36 9.47 -4.10
CA GLY A 90 -4.85 9.42 -2.71
C GLY A 90 -5.69 10.19 -1.69
N GLU A 91 -6.78 10.82 -2.11
CA GLU A 91 -7.71 11.52 -1.22
C GLU A 91 -9.11 10.90 -1.24
N CYS A 92 -9.85 11.08 -0.14
CA CYS A 92 -11.23 10.66 -0.09
C CYS A 92 -12.11 11.70 -0.80
N SER A 93 -13.01 11.22 -1.65
CA SER A 93 -13.79 11.99 -2.61
C SER A 93 -15.23 11.50 -2.63
N ALA A 94 -16.16 12.40 -2.95
CA ALA A 94 -17.56 12.08 -3.20
C ALA A 94 -17.76 11.34 -4.53
N THR A 95 -16.85 11.53 -5.49
CA THR A 95 -16.97 10.96 -6.84
C THR A 95 -15.98 9.80 -7.00
N PRO A 96 -16.44 8.61 -7.44
CA PRO A 96 -15.55 7.49 -7.71
C PRO A 96 -14.57 7.82 -8.83
N SER A 97 -13.36 7.25 -8.77
CA SER A 97 -12.45 7.27 -9.91
C SER A 97 -13.03 6.46 -11.07
N ALA A 98 -12.56 6.72 -12.29
CA ALA A 98 -13.06 6.04 -13.49
C ALA A 98 -12.97 4.50 -13.40
N GLU A 99 -11.96 3.99 -12.71
CA GLU A 99 -11.71 2.56 -12.50
C GLU A 99 -12.62 1.94 -11.43
N CYS A 100 -13.22 2.78 -10.60
CA CYS A 100 -14.05 2.41 -9.45
C CYS A 100 -15.53 2.76 -9.64
N ALA A 101 -15.88 3.38 -10.77
CA ALA A 101 -17.26 3.63 -11.13
C ALA A 101 -17.96 2.29 -11.40
N PRO A 102 -19.20 2.07 -10.93
CA PRO A 102 -19.97 0.92 -11.35
C PRO A 102 -20.08 0.94 -12.88
N PRO A 103 -20.02 -0.24 -13.55
CA PRO A 103 -20.21 -0.30 -14.99
C PRO A 103 -21.52 0.39 -15.33
N ALA A 104 -21.45 1.39 -16.21
CA ALA A 104 -22.61 2.18 -16.60
C ALA A 104 -23.72 1.23 -17.05
N GLU A 105 -24.80 1.17 -16.27
CA GLU A 105 -25.99 0.41 -16.66
C GLU A 105 -26.46 0.98 -17.99
N ALA A 106 -26.42 0.15 -19.03
CA ALA A 106 -26.95 0.51 -20.33
C ALA A 106 -28.41 0.96 -20.13
N PRO A 107 -28.87 2.04 -20.79
CA PRO A 107 -30.22 2.53 -20.60
C PRO A 107 -31.19 1.39 -20.90
N ALA A 108 -32.02 1.03 -19.91
CA ALA A 108 -33.10 0.09 -20.09
C ALA A 108 -33.94 0.58 -21.27
N SER A 109 -33.91 -0.14 -22.39
CA SER A 109 -34.79 0.16 -23.50
C SER A 109 -36.22 -0.04 -22.99
N THR A 110 -37.00 1.03 -22.98
CA THR A 110 -38.46 0.94 -22.86
C THR A 110 -38.97 0.18 -24.07
N ALA A 111 -39.02 -1.13 -23.95
CA ALA A 111 -39.67 -2.04 -24.86
C ALA A 111 -40.62 -2.92 -24.07
N GLN A 112 -41.79 -2.38 -23.74
CA GLN A 112 -42.96 -3.25 -23.65
C GLN A 112 -44.21 -2.48 -24.05
N ALA A 113 -44.64 -2.80 -25.28
CA ALA A 113 -45.93 -2.47 -25.82
C ALA A 113 -47.04 -3.20 -25.06
N ALA A 114 -48.16 -2.51 -24.87
CA ALA A 114 -49.51 -3.06 -24.98
C ALA A 114 -50.48 -1.89 -25.20
#